data_AF-A0A937A6U6-F1
#
_entry.id   AF-A0A937A6U6-F1
#
_cell.length_a   1.000
_cell.length_b   1.000
_cell.length_c   1.000
_cell.angle_alpha   90.00
_cell.angle_beta   90.00
_cell.angle_gamma   90.00
#
_symmetry.space_group_name_H-M   'P 1'
#
loop_
_entity.id
_entity.type
_entity.pdbx_description
1 polymer ?
#
loop_
_entity_poly.entity_id
_entity_poly.type
_entity_poly.pdbx_seq_one_letter_code
_entity_poly.pdbx_strand_id
1 'polypeptide(L)'
;MVSAEQEETPSRSPRNQVEDDGERSEQNARETVRHAERQRDMLELREIAAARERLQAGRYGVCIDCGTEIPLARLQAQPWAARCIACQEKHEQRVTPEPLVRRTI
;
A
#
# COMPACT_ATOMS: atom_id res chain seq x y z
N MET A 1 -13.69 41.69 -16.45
CA MET A 1 -13.30 41.16 -17.77
C MET A 1 -12.50 39.90 -17.50
N VAL A 2 -13.17 38.76 -17.40
CA VAL A 2 -12.52 37.44 -17.26
C VAL A 2 -13.02 36.63 -18.44
N SER A 3 -12.23 36.61 -19.51
CA SER A 3 -12.48 35.73 -20.65
C SER A 3 -11.89 34.37 -20.30
N ALA A 4 -12.80 33.41 -20.15
CA ALA A 4 -12.51 32.01 -20.07
C ALA A 4 -12.08 31.49 -21.45
N GLU A 5 -11.03 30.68 -21.48
CA GLU A 5 -10.76 29.78 -22.61
C GLU A 5 -10.83 28.37 -22.04
N GLN A 6 -12.02 27.79 -22.18
CA GLN A 6 -12.28 26.38 -21.93
C GLN A 6 -11.85 25.63 -23.20
N GLU A 7 -10.76 24.86 -23.11
CA GLU A 7 -10.39 23.95 -24.19
C GLU A 7 -11.40 22.80 -24.24
N GLU A 8 -12.19 22.82 -25.31
CA GLU A 8 -13.27 21.91 -25.64
C GLU A 8 -12.71 20.50 -25.92
N THR A 9 -12.89 19.57 -24.98
CA THR A 9 -12.57 18.16 -25.22
C THR A 9 -13.60 17.60 -26.22
N PRO A 10 -13.18 17.04 -27.37
CA PRO A 10 -14.12 16.65 -28.40
C PRO A 10 -14.97 15.47 -27.94
N SER A 11 -16.25 15.76 -27.72
CA SER A 11 -17.34 14.80 -27.56
C SER A 11 -17.42 13.91 -28.80
N ARG A 12 -16.80 12.73 -28.76
CA ARG A 12 -17.08 11.64 -29.70
C ARG A 12 -17.43 10.39 -28.91
N SER A 13 -18.72 10.14 -28.74
CA SER A 13 -19.24 8.87 -28.24
C SER A 13 -18.62 7.72 -29.05
N PRO A 14 -17.88 6.77 -28.43
CA PRO A 14 -17.31 5.67 -29.17
C PRO A 14 -18.45 4.71 -29.49
N ARG A 15 -18.97 4.81 -30.72
CA ARG A 15 -19.92 3.81 -31.21
C ARG A 15 -19.19 2.48 -31.32
N ASN A 16 -19.53 1.58 -30.40
CA ASN A 16 -19.42 0.12 -30.53
C ASN A 16 -18.03 -0.39 -30.97
N GLN A 17 -17.00 -0.16 -30.16
CA GLN A 17 -15.78 -0.97 -30.24
C GLN A 17 -16.02 -2.22 -29.41
N VAL A 18 -16.13 -3.38 -30.07
CA VAL A 18 -15.95 -4.67 -29.41
C VAL A 18 -14.45 -4.76 -29.10
N GLU A 19 -14.08 -4.44 -27.88
CA GLU A 19 -12.74 -4.74 -27.33
C GLU A 19 -12.49 -6.24 -27.44
N ASP A 20 -11.33 -6.61 -28.00
CA ASP A 20 -10.95 -8.02 -28.06
C ASP A 20 -10.79 -8.59 -26.64
N ASP A 21 -11.17 -9.85 -26.48
CA ASP A 21 -11.12 -10.52 -25.19
C ASP A 21 -9.69 -10.60 -24.64
N GLY A 22 -8.70 -10.70 -25.54
CA GLY A 22 -7.28 -10.65 -25.19
C GLY A 22 -6.86 -9.29 -24.63
N GLU A 23 -7.19 -8.20 -25.32
CA GLU A 23 -6.89 -6.82 -24.90
C GLU A 23 -7.55 -6.48 -23.55
N ARG A 24 -8.81 -6.88 -23.37
CA ARG A 24 -9.55 -6.69 -22.12
C ARG A 24 -8.90 -7.47 -20.96
N SER A 25 -8.44 -8.69 -21.21
CA SER A 25 -7.72 -9.49 -20.21
C SER A 25 -6.42 -8.82 -19.77
N GLU A 26 -5.62 -8.30 -20.72
CA GLU A 26 -4.40 -7.58 -20.39
C GLU A 26 -4.67 -6.30 -19.60
N GLN A 27 -5.69 -5.53 -19.99
CA GLN A 27 -6.06 -4.31 -19.28
C GLN A 27 -6.48 -4.60 -17.83
N ASN A 28 -7.31 -5.62 -17.63
CA ASN A 28 -7.74 -6.05 -16.30
C ASN A 28 -6.56 -6.51 -15.43
N ALA A 29 -5.61 -7.25 -16.01
CA ALA A 29 -4.40 -7.68 -15.30
C ALA A 29 -3.56 -6.47 -14.85
N ARG A 30 -3.35 -5.49 -15.75
CA ARG A 30 -2.63 -4.24 -15.44
C ARG A 30 -3.36 -3.43 -14.36
N GLU A 31 -4.68 -3.34 -14.43
CA GLU A 31 -5.48 -2.63 -13.44
C GLU A 31 -5.42 -3.29 -12.06
N THR A 32 -5.43 -4.62 -12.01
CA THR A 32 -5.29 -5.39 -10.75
C THR A 32 -3.96 -5.08 -10.08
N VAL A 33 -2.86 -5.06 -10.83
CA VAL A 33 -1.53 -4.69 -10.29
C VAL A 33 -1.53 -3.26 -9.77
N ARG A 34 -2.06 -2.31 -10.55
CA ARG A 34 -2.16 -0.90 -10.14
C ARG A 34 -3.01 -0.72 -8.89
N HIS A 35 -4.08 -1.51 -8.74
CA HIS A 35 -4.91 -1.48 -7.55
C HIS A 35 -4.13 -1.95 -6.32
N ALA A 36 -3.41 -3.08 -6.44
CA ALA A 36 -2.59 -3.61 -5.36
C ALA A 36 -1.44 -2.65 -4.96
N GLU A 37 -0.82 -1.96 -5.91
CA GLU A 37 0.16 -0.89 -5.64
C GLU A 37 -0.44 0.23 -4.79
N ARG A 38 -1.57 0.81 -5.24
CA ARG A 38 -2.26 1.86 -4.47
C ARG A 38 -2.65 1.41 -3.06
N GLN A 39 -3.07 0.16 -2.90
CA GLN A 39 -3.38 -0.37 -1.58
C GLN A 39 -2.15 -0.44 -0.67
N ARG A 40 -0.99 -0.87 -1.18
CA ARG A 40 0.27 -0.87 -0.43
C ARG A 40 0.70 0.54 -0.05
N ASP A 41 0.66 1.48 -1.00
CA ASP A 41 1.05 2.88 -0.75
C ASP A 41 0.16 3.52 0.33
N MET A 42 -1.14 3.25 0.29
CA MET A 42 -2.08 3.76 1.30
C MET A 42 -1.83 3.17 2.69
N LEU A 43 -1.38 1.91 2.79
CA LEU A 43 -0.98 1.31 4.06
C LEU A 43 0.31 1.95 4.59
N GLU A 44 1.31 2.09 3.73
CA GLU A 44 2.59 2.73 4.08
C GLU A 44 2.39 4.17 4.57
N LEU A 45 1.57 4.97 3.87
CA LEU A 45 1.23 6.34 4.29
C LEU A 45 0.61 6.38 5.70
N ARG A 46 -0.24 5.42 6.04
CA ARG A 46 -0.83 5.31 7.39
C ARG A 46 0.25 4.97 8.43
N GLU A 47 1.15 4.06 8.11
CA GLU A 47 2.26 3.71 9.01
C GLU A 47 3.20 4.89 9.24
N ILE A 48 3.50 5.66 8.19
CA ILE A 48 4.28 6.91 8.28
C ILE A 48 3.57 7.94 9.16
N ALA A 49 2.26 8.14 8.98
CA ALA A 49 1.49 9.04 9.83
C ALA A 49 1.56 8.62 11.30
N ALA A 50 1.35 7.33 11.60
CA ALA A 50 1.47 6.79 12.95
C ALA A 50 2.90 6.90 13.53
N ALA A 51 3.93 6.83 12.69
CA ALA A 51 5.31 7.07 13.12
C ALA A 51 5.55 8.53 13.51
N ARG A 52 4.99 9.48 12.75
CA ARG A 52 5.04 10.91 13.09
C ARG A 52 4.36 11.21 14.42
N GLU A 53 3.20 10.60 14.67
CA GLU A 53 2.50 10.72 15.96
C GLU A 53 3.36 10.18 17.13
N ARG A 54 4.00 9.02 16.96
CA ARG A 54 4.92 8.47 17.97
C ARG A 54 6.11 9.38 18.23
N LEU A 55 6.63 10.03 17.19
CA LEU A 55 7.74 10.99 17.31
C LEU A 55 7.32 12.22 18.11
N GLN A 56 6.16 12.80 17.79
CA GLN A 56 5.60 13.93 18.55
C GLN A 56 5.32 13.56 20.01
N ALA A 57 4.91 12.32 20.27
CA ALA A 57 4.64 11.82 21.61
C ALA A 57 5.89 11.34 22.38
N GLY A 58 7.10 11.46 21.81
CA GLY A 58 8.35 11.02 22.44
C GLY A 58 8.50 9.50 22.58
N ARG A 59 7.73 8.70 21.82
CA ARG A 59 7.75 7.23 21.84
C ARG A 59 8.33 6.61 20.57
N TYR A 60 8.90 7.42 19.68
CA TYR A 60 9.54 6.92 18.47
C TYR A 60 10.77 6.07 18.82
N GLY A 61 10.97 4.98 18.07
CA GLY A 61 12.05 4.03 18.32
C GLY A 61 11.77 3.03 19.45
N VAL A 62 10.56 3.03 20.05
CA VAL A 62 10.16 2.04 21.06
C VAL A 62 9.11 1.10 20.46
N CYS A 63 9.30 -0.21 20.67
CA CYS A 63 8.39 -1.25 20.21
C CYS A 63 7.03 -1.14 20.91
N ILE A 64 5.94 -1.10 20.13
CA ILE A 64 4.58 -0.98 20.68
C ILE A 64 4.09 -2.21 21.45
N ASP A 65 4.70 -3.38 21.23
CA ASP A 65 4.26 -4.63 21.82
C ASP A 65 5.03 -4.98 23.11
N CYS A 66 6.35 -4.82 23.10
CA CYS A 66 7.21 -5.23 24.22
C CYS A 66 7.89 -4.06 24.95
N GLY A 67 7.75 -2.83 24.45
CA GLY A 67 8.35 -1.63 25.08
C GLY A 67 9.87 -1.52 24.98
N THR A 68 10.55 -2.45 24.30
CA THR A 68 12.00 -2.37 24.09
C THR A 68 12.35 -1.44 22.94
N GLU A 69 13.58 -0.94 22.92
CA GLU A 69 14.09 -0.15 21.80
C GLU A 69 14.10 -0.96 20.48
N ILE A 70 13.78 -0.29 19.38
CA ILE A 70 13.87 -0.80 18.03
C ILE A 70 15.29 -0.50 17.53
N PRO A 71 16.04 -1.51 17.02
CA PRO A 71 17.40 -1.29 16.54
C PRO A 71 17.49 -0.17 15.50
N LEU A 72 18.49 0.70 15.62
CA LEU A 72 18.68 1.84 14.72
C LEU A 72 18.75 1.40 13.24
N ALA A 73 19.46 0.32 12.94
CA ALA A 73 19.56 -0.22 11.58
C ALA A 73 18.17 -0.55 10.98
N ARG A 74 17.22 -1.01 11.80
CA ARG A 74 15.83 -1.25 11.36
C ARG A 74 15.10 0.07 11.10
N LEU A 75 15.26 1.07 11.95
CA LEU A 75 14.65 2.39 11.74
C LEU A 75 15.27 3.14 10.54
N GLN A 76 16.53 2.89 10.23
CA GLN A 76 17.17 3.42 9.02
C GLN A 76 16.62 2.76 7.75
N ALA A 77 16.35 1.45 7.79
CA ALA A 77 15.75 0.73 6.67
C ALA A 77 14.25 1.02 6.52
N GLN A 78 13.51 1.08 7.63
CA GLN A 78 12.07 1.35 7.69
C GLN A 78 11.75 2.32 8.84
N PRO A 79 11.78 3.64 8.58
CA PRO A 79 11.54 4.66 9.61
C PRO A 79 10.19 4.56 10.30
N TRP A 80 9.17 4.02 9.64
CA TRP A 80 7.84 3.86 10.20
C TRP A 80 7.67 2.59 11.06
N ALA A 81 8.70 1.76 11.23
CA ALA A 81 8.60 0.52 12.00
C ALA A 81 8.02 0.76 13.41
N ALA A 82 6.93 0.05 13.73
CA ALA A 82 6.27 0.12 15.04
C ALA A 82 6.76 -0.96 16.02
N ARG A 83 7.37 -2.03 15.52
CA ARG A 83 7.76 -3.21 16.29
C ARG A 83 9.22 -3.57 16.08
N CYS A 84 9.83 -4.19 17.09
CA CYS A 84 11.09 -4.92 16.93
C CYS A 84 10.89 -6.17 16.07
N ILE A 85 11.98 -6.75 15.55
CA ILE A 85 11.94 -7.90 14.64
C ILE A 85 11.17 -9.07 15.26
N ALA A 86 11.48 -9.44 16.51
CA ALA A 86 10.83 -10.56 17.19
C ALA A 86 9.31 -10.37 17.39
N CYS A 87 8.84 -9.14 17.64
CA CYS A 87 7.41 -8.86 17.74
C CYS A 87 6.74 -8.78 16.36
N GLN A 88 7.46 -8.28 15.35
CA GLN A 88 6.98 -8.26 13.97
C GLN A 88 6.75 -9.68 13.44
N GLU A 89 7.69 -10.60 13.64
CA GLU A 89 7.55 -12.01 13.23
C GLU A 89 6.33 -12.67 13.88
N LYS A 90 6.11 -12.43 15.17
CA LYS A 90 4.93 -12.94 15.90
C LYS A 90 3.63 -12.34 15.38
N HIS A 91 3.64 -11.06 15.01
CA HIS A 91 2.48 -10.38 14.45
C HIS A 91 2.13 -10.95 13.07
N GLU A 92 3.12 -11.16 12.19
CA GLU A 92 2.92 -11.73 10.87
C GLU A 92 2.37 -13.16 10.93
N GLN A 93 2.89 -14.00 11.83
CA GLN A 93 2.35 -15.36 12.05
C GLN A 93 0.87 -15.39 12.47
N ARG A 94 0.38 -14.33 13.13
CA ARG A 94 -1.04 -14.20 13.52
C ARG A 94 -1.90 -13.64 12.40
N VAL A 95 -1.32 -12.84 11.51
CA VAL A 95 -2.03 -12.09 10.47
C VAL A 95 -2.03 -12.82 9.14
N THR A 96 -1.14 -13.79 8.92
CA THR A 96 -1.14 -14.59 7.69
C THR A 96 -2.50 -15.27 7.50
N PRO A 97 -3.25 -14.96 6.42
CA PRO A 97 -4.33 -15.81 6.00
C PRO A 97 -3.76 -17.19 5.66
N GLU A 98 -4.58 -18.23 5.84
CA GLU A 98 -4.27 -19.65 5.70
C GLU A 98 -3.26 -19.91 4.56
N PRO A 99 -2.20 -20.71 4.81
CA PRO A 99 -1.08 -20.82 3.87
C PRO A 99 -1.57 -21.27 2.49
N LEU A 100 -1.21 -20.50 1.45
CA LEU A 100 -1.39 -20.87 0.04
C LEU A 100 -0.43 -22.02 -0.36
N VAL A 101 -0.26 -23.03 0.48
CA VAL A 101 0.72 -24.10 0.29
C VAL A 101 0.02 -25.46 0.30
N ARG A 102 -0.09 -26.00 -0.91
CA ARG A 102 -0.25 -27.41 -1.32
C ARG A 102 -1.55 -28.12 -0.94
N ARG A 103 -2.58 -27.94 -1.77
CA ARG A 103 -3.36 -29.11 -2.22
C ARG A 103 -2.65 -29.68 -3.45
N THR A 104 -1.67 -30.55 -3.19
CA THR A 104 -1.31 -31.57 -4.17
C THR A 104 -2.60 -32.36 -4.46
N ILE A 105 -2.92 -32.50 -5.74
CA ILE A 105 -4.02 -33.33 -6.25
C ILE A 105 -3.76 -34.80 -5.91
#